data_AF-A0A7J4J461-F1
#
_entry.id   AF-A0A7J4J461-F1
#
_cell.length_a   1.000
_cell.length_b   1.000
_cell.length_c   1.000
_cell.angle_alpha   90.00
_cell.angle_beta   90.00
_cell.angle_gamma   90.00
#
_symmetry.space_group_name_H-M   'P 1'
#
loop_
_entity.id
_entity.type
_entity.pdbx_description
1 polymer ?
#
loop_
_entity_poly.entity_id
_entity_poly.type
_entity_poly.pdbx_seq_one_letter_code
_entity_poly.pdbx_strand_id
1 'polypeptide(L)'
;MKRYKETPFLEQIKSIPNVSLACEKIGLSRNTVYRWCKEDLKFKERLDDAIITGTESVNDLAESKLIGHINSGNLRAIQYWLDNNKKNYARPRPKDFWESIREDNRVTEIKITVAKPKKKAEKSNQVVPKTLPNEDCIEA
;
A
#
# COMPACT_ATOMS: atom_id res chain seq x y z
N MET A 1 12.20 31.69 -22.05
CA MET A 1 11.06 31.20 -22.85
C MET A 1 9.89 30.97 -21.91
N LYS A 2 8.76 31.67 -22.07
CA LYS A 2 7.61 31.53 -21.17
C LYS A 2 6.78 30.32 -21.61
N ARG A 3 6.87 29.20 -20.89
CA ARG A 3 6.12 27.98 -21.18
C ARG A 3 4.69 28.13 -20.62
N TYR A 4 3.69 28.30 -21.49
CA TYR A 4 2.31 28.60 -21.05
C TYR A 4 1.71 27.54 -20.11
N LYS A 5 2.07 26.27 -20.31
CA LYS A 5 1.57 25.13 -19.52
C LYS A 5 2.34 24.90 -18.22
N GLU A 6 3.41 25.65 -17.96
CA GLU A 6 4.28 25.43 -16.81
C GLU A 6 3.64 25.88 -15.50
N THR A 7 3.09 27.10 -15.47
CA THR A 7 2.39 27.64 -14.30
C THR A 7 1.22 26.76 -13.85
N PRO A 8 0.25 26.40 -14.73
CA PRO A 8 -0.86 25.53 -14.30
C PRO A 8 -0.38 24.14 -13.88
N PHE A 9 0.75 23.66 -14.42
CA PHE A 9 1.35 22.39 -14.00
C PHE A 9 1.89 22.44 -12.59
N LEU A 10 2.64 23.49 -12.27
CA LEU A 10 3.15 23.68 -10.92
C LEU A 10 2.02 23.87 -9.90
N GLU A 11 0.95 24.59 -10.24
CA GLU A 11 -0.23 24.74 -9.38
C GLU A 11 -0.92 23.40 -9.11
N GLN A 12 -1.08 22.56 -10.14
CA GLN A 12 -1.69 21.24 -9.97
C GLN A 12 -0.82 20.31 -9.08
N ILE A 13 0.51 20.41 -9.19
CA ILE A 13 1.45 19.67 -8.34
C ILE A 13 1.41 20.14 -6.88
N LYS A 14 1.27 21.45 -6.64
CA LYS A 14 1.08 22.01 -5.29
C LYS A 14 -0.19 21.53 -4.61
N SER A 15 -1.19 21.08 -5.37
CA SER A 15 -2.41 20.48 -4.79
C SER A 15 -2.25 18.97 -4.58
N ILE A 16 -1.74 18.25 -5.58
CA ILE A 16 -1.51 16.80 -5.51
C ILE A 16 -0.15 16.53 -6.14
N PRO A 17 0.85 16.02 -5.38
CA PRO A 17 2.21 15.79 -5.86
C PRO A 17 2.31 14.53 -6.73
N ASN A 18 1.51 14.46 -7.79
CA ASN A 18 1.49 13.37 -8.76
C ASN A 18 1.70 13.92 -10.17
N VAL A 19 2.90 13.68 -10.70
CA VAL A 19 3.32 14.14 -12.03
C VAL A 19 2.47 13.57 -13.15
N SER A 20 2.11 12.29 -13.10
CA SER A 20 1.26 11.65 -14.13
C SER A 20 -0.11 12.29 -14.18
N LEU A 21 -0.75 12.46 -13.03
CA LEU A 21 -2.08 13.07 -12.91
C LEU A 21 -2.07 14.53 -13.36
N ALA A 22 -1.05 15.29 -12.99
CA ALA A 22 -0.88 16.68 -13.42
C ALA A 22 -0.64 16.79 -14.93
N CYS A 23 0.12 15.85 -15.51
CA CYS A 23 0.34 15.77 -16.95
C CYS A 23 -0.97 15.50 -17.72
N GLU A 24 -1.77 14.55 -17.24
CA GLU A 24 -3.07 14.20 -17.84
C GLU A 24 -4.04 15.39 -17.82
N LYS A 25 -4.16 16.07 -16.68
CA LYS A 25 -5.06 17.23 -16.52
C LYS A 25 -4.73 18.40 -17.46
N ILE A 26 -3.47 18.58 -17.81
CA ILE A 26 -2.99 19.74 -18.59
C ILE A 26 -2.74 19.38 -20.06
N GLY A 27 -2.88 18.10 -20.40
CA GLY A 27 -2.55 17.58 -21.72
C GLY A 27 -1.06 17.75 -22.02
N LEU A 28 -0.21 17.31 -21.10
CA LEU A 28 1.25 17.23 -21.25
C LEU A 28 1.69 15.77 -21.25
N SER A 29 2.76 15.47 -21.99
CA SER A 29 3.47 14.20 -21.85
C SER A 29 4.47 14.30 -20.69
N ARG A 30 4.61 13.20 -19.92
CA ARG A 30 5.65 13.07 -18.89
C ARG A 30 7.05 13.33 -19.45
N ASN A 31 7.31 12.91 -20.69
CA ASN A 31 8.59 13.12 -21.37
C ASN A 31 8.91 14.61 -21.53
N THR A 32 7.89 15.44 -21.79
CA THR A 32 8.04 16.89 -21.90
C THR A 32 8.48 17.49 -20.57
N VAL A 33 7.84 17.09 -19.46
CA VAL A 33 8.19 17.57 -18.12
C VAL A 33 9.60 17.11 -17.74
N TYR A 34 9.96 15.86 -17.98
CA TYR A 34 11.32 15.37 -17.70
C TYR A 34 12.38 16.06 -18.55
N ARG A 35 12.08 16.40 -19.81
CA ARG A 35 12.96 17.21 -20.65
C ARG A 35 13.13 18.61 -20.07
N TRP A 36 12.04 19.22 -19.60
CA TRP A 36 12.10 20.54 -18.95
C TRP A 36 12.96 20.53 -17.70
N CYS A 37 12.92 19.47 -16.88
CA CYS A 37 13.79 19.32 -15.72
C CYS A 37 15.28 19.19 -16.10
N LYS A 38 15.60 18.67 -17.30
CA LYS A 38 16.98 18.56 -17.79
C LYS A 38 17.49 19.86 -18.41
N GLU A 39 16.63 20.54 -19.17
CA GLU A 39 16.98 21.77 -19.89
C GLU A 39 16.98 23.01 -18.99
N ASP A 40 16.17 23.01 -17.92
CA ASP A 40 15.98 24.16 -17.04
C ASP A 40 16.03 23.73 -15.56
N LEU A 41 17.20 23.94 -14.94
CA LEU A 41 17.42 23.70 -13.51
C LEU A 41 16.49 24.53 -12.62
N LYS A 42 16.15 25.77 -13.01
CA LYS A 42 15.23 26.62 -12.23
C LYS A 42 13.80 26.11 -12.29
N PHE A 43 13.41 25.46 -13.38
CA PHE A 43 12.13 24.75 -13.43
C PHE A 43 12.13 23.54 -12.50
N LYS A 44 13.23 22.79 -12.45
CA LYS A 44 13.36 21.65 -11.55
C LYS A 44 13.24 22.07 -10.09
N GLU A 45 13.94 23.10 -9.65
CA GLU A 45 13.85 23.62 -8.28
C GLU A 45 12.41 24.00 -7.92
N ARG A 46 11.72 24.76 -8.79
CA ARG A 46 10.31 25.13 -8.58
C ARG A 46 9.37 23.94 -8.56
N LEU A 47 9.68 22.87 -9.30
CA LEU A 47 8.93 21.63 -9.27
C LEU A 47 9.14 20.88 -7.96
N ASP A 48 10.38 20.79 -7.49
CA ASP A 48 10.73 20.17 -6.21
C ASP A 48 10.05 20.92 -5.06
N ASP A 49 10.08 22.25 -5.05
CA ASP A 49 9.35 23.09 -4.09
C ASP A 49 7.84 22.85 -4.14
N ALA A 50 7.27 22.78 -5.35
CA ALA A 50 5.85 22.49 -5.53
C ALA A 50 5.46 21.10 -5.00
N ILE A 51 6.33 20.10 -5.15
CA ILE A 51 6.13 18.74 -4.62
C ILE A 51 6.13 18.77 -3.09
N ILE A 52 7.03 19.53 -2.46
CA ILE A 52 7.08 19.67 -0.99
C ILE A 52 5.76 20.26 -0.50
N THR A 53 5.33 21.41 -1.03
CA THR A 53 4.06 22.04 -0.67
C THR A 53 2.85 21.13 -0.94
N GLY A 54 2.86 20.40 -2.05
CA GLY A 54 1.81 19.42 -2.36
C GLY A 54 1.77 18.24 -1.40
N THR A 55 2.93 17.81 -0.92
CA THR A 55 3.03 16.74 0.08
C THR A 55 2.46 17.19 1.41
N GLU A 56 2.78 18.41 1.85
CA GLU A 56 2.20 19.02 3.05
C GLU A 56 0.67 19.12 2.94
N SER A 57 0.16 19.61 1.80
CA SER A 57 -1.29 19.71 1.55
C SER A 57 -2.01 18.37 1.62
N VAL A 58 -1.40 17.30 1.09
CA VAL A 58 -1.95 15.94 1.17
C VAL A 58 -1.87 15.38 2.59
N ASN A 59 -0.83 15.73 3.35
CA ASN A 59 -0.71 15.34 4.75
C ASN A 59 -1.83 15.97 5.59
N ASP A 60 -2.10 17.27 5.45
CA ASP A 60 -3.21 17.97 6.14
C ASP A 60 -4.57 17.32 5.83
N LEU A 61 -4.77 16.94 4.56
CA LEU A 61 -5.97 16.20 4.13
C LEU A 61 -6.03 14.81 4.79
N ALA A 62 -4.92 14.09 4.82
CA ALA A 62 -4.84 12.77 5.44
C ALA A 62 -5.12 12.84 6.95
N GLU A 63 -4.61 13.85 7.65
CA GLU A 63 -4.89 14.12 9.06
C GLU A 63 -6.37 14.40 9.28
N SER A 64 -6.97 15.26 8.45
CA SER A 64 -8.41 15.56 8.50
C SER A 64 -9.26 14.30 8.34
N LYS A 65 -8.90 13.43 7.39
CA LYS A 65 -9.59 12.14 7.17
C LYS A 65 -9.37 11.18 8.34
N LEU A 66 -8.17 11.14 8.92
CA LEU A 66 -7.86 10.33 10.08
C LEU A 66 -8.74 10.71 11.28
N ILE A 67 -8.88 12.01 11.57
CA ILE A 67 -9.76 12.52 12.62
C ILE A 67 -11.22 12.13 12.33
N GLY A 68 -11.67 12.26 11.09
CA GLY A 68 -13.02 11.81 10.69
C GLY A 68 -13.25 10.32 10.97
N HIS A 69 -12.27 9.47 10.68
CA HIS A 69 -12.34 8.04 10.96
C HIS A 69 -12.27 7.71 12.46
N ILE A 70 -11.56 8.49 13.25
CA ILE A 70 -11.56 8.38 14.71
C ILE A 70 -12.97 8.68 15.25
N ASN A 71 -13.58 9.76 14.78
CA ASN A 71 -14.94 10.15 15.18
C ASN A 71 -15.99 9.12 14.78
N SER A 72 -15.79 8.41 13.66
CA SER A 72 -16.68 7.33 13.23
C SER A 72 -16.44 6.00 13.98
N GLY A 73 -15.52 5.95 14.94
CA GLY A 73 -15.21 4.74 15.72
C GLY A 73 -14.36 3.69 14.97
N ASN A 74 -13.62 4.08 13.92
CA ASN A 74 -12.76 3.14 13.22
C ASN A 74 -11.57 2.72 14.10
N LEU A 75 -11.59 1.48 14.58
CA LEU A 75 -10.58 0.95 15.50
C LEU A 75 -9.15 1.04 14.93
N ARG A 76 -8.97 0.83 13.63
CA ARG A 76 -7.65 0.89 12.99
C ARG A 76 -7.08 2.30 12.97
N ALA A 77 -7.92 3.31 12.75
CA ALA A 77 -7.53 4.71 12.80
C ALA A 77 -7.15 5.14 14.23
N ILE A 78 -7.94 4.72 15.23
CA ILE A 78 -7.67 4.99 16.65
C ILE A 78 -6.36 4.34 17.08
N GLN A 79 -6.16 3.07 16.74
CA GLN A 79 -4.93 2.34 17.02
C GLN A 79 -3.72 3.03 16.39
N TYR A 80 -3.81 3.38 15.10
CA TYR A 80 -2.74 4.10 14.40
C TYR A 80 -2.38 5.41 15.11
N TRP A 81 -3.38 6.21 15.51
CA TRP A 81 -3.14 7.46 16.22
C TRP A 81 -2.43 7.26 17.55
N LEU A 82 -2.88 6.30 18.36
CA LEU A 82 -2.30 6.00 19.67
C LEU A 82 -0.87 5.47 19.55
N ASP A 83 -0.64 4.53 18.64
CA ASP A 83 0.67 3.91 18.41
C ASP A 83 1.74 4.96 18.01
N ASN A 84 1.36 6.03 17.30
CA ASN A 84 2.30 7.07 16.82
C ASN A 84 2.42 8.30 17.74
N ASN A 85 1.37 8.67 18.47
CA ASN A 85 1.36 9.92 19.28
C ASN A 85 1.66 9.70 20.77
N LYS A 86 1.55 8.47 21.28
CA LYS A 86 1.75 8.17 22.70
C LYS A 86 2.82 7.10 22.87
N LYS A 87 3.92 7.47 23.56
CA LYS A 87 5.04 6.55 23.86
C LYS A 87 4.61 5.27 24.58
N ASN A 88 3.56 5.33 25.38
CA ASN A 88 3.04 4.16 26.13
C ASN A 88 2.41 3.09 25.22
N TYR A 89 1.91 3.50 24.05
CA TYR A 89 1.30 2.60 23.06
C TYR A 89 2.24 2.35 21.87
N ALA A 90 3.39 3.04 21.84
CA ALA A 90 4.37 2.88 20.78
C ALA A 90 4.90 1.44 20.80
N ARG A 91 4.45 0.66 19.82
CA ARG A 91 5.03 -0.66 19.57
C ARG A 91 6.48 -0.44 19.13
N PRO A 92 7.47 -1.14 19.71
CA PRO A 92 8.82 -1.07 19.20
C PRO A 92 8.79 -1.56 17.75
N ARG A 93 8.89 -0.62 16.80
CA ARG A 93 9.11 -0.99 15.40
C ARG A 93 10.54 -1.50 15.34
N PRO A 94 10.78 -2.79 15.02
CA PRO A 94 12.14 -3.22 14.72
C PRO A 94 12.62 -2.34 13.56
N LYS A 95 13.71 -1.59 13.77
CA LYS A 95 14.30 -0.75 12.71
C LYS A 95 14.63 -1.58 11.48
N ASP A 96 14.98 -2.84 11.71
CA ASP A 96 15.32 -3.86 10.73
C ASP A 96 14.11 -4.33 9.90
N PHE A 97 12.88 -3.82 10.14
CA PHE A 97 11.68 -4.24 9.39
C PHE A 97 11.81 -4.05 7.87
N TRP A 98 12.43 -2.95 7.42
CA TRP A 98 12.67 -2.71 5.99
C TRP A 98 13.93 -3.42 5.47
N GLU A 99 14.81 -3.88 6.35
CA GLU A 99 16.01 -4.66 6.03
C GLU A 99 15.67 -6.14 5.89
N SER A 100 14.82 -6.70 6.75
CA SER A 100 14.33 -8.09 6.68
C SER A 100 13.45 -8.38 5.46
N ILE A 101 12.86 -7.36 4.85
CA ILE A 101 12.10 -7.48 3.58
C ILE A 101 13.06 -7.47 2.37
N ARG A 102 14.25 -6.87 2.52
CA ARG A 102 15.30 -6.81 1.48
C ARG A 102 16.30 -7.94 1.59
N GLU A 103 16.38 -8.62 2.74
CA GLU A 103 17.09 -9.90 2.83
C GLU A 103 16.52 -10.83 1.76
N ASP A 104 17.40 -11.20 0.85
CA ASP A 104 17.12 -12.01 -0.33
C ASP A 104 16.20 -13.19 0.03
N ASN A 105 14.94 -13.14 -0.41
CA ASN A 105 14.13 -14.33 -0.66
C ASN A 105 14.70 -15.14 -1.85
N ARG A 106 16.03 -15.20 -1.98
CA ARG A 106 16.69 -16.15 -2.87
C ARG A 106 16.42 -17.52 -2.30
N VAL A 107 15.63 -18.29 -3.02
CA VAL A 107 15.47 -19.71 -2.74
C VAL A 107 16.86 -20.35 -2.83
N THR A 108 17.47 -20.63 -1.69
CA THR A 108 18.82 -21.21 -1.60
C THR A 108 18.81 -22.71 -1.88
N GLU A 109 17.69 -23.39 -1.59
CA GLU A 109 17.55 -24.82 -1.79
C GLU A 109 16.10 -25.20 -2.11
N ILE A 110 15.90 -25.94 -3.20
CA ILE A 110 14.63 -26.57 -3.55
C ILE A 110 14.78 -28.06 -3.33
N LYS A 111 14.20 -28.60 -2.25
CA LYS A 111 14.16 -30.04 -1.99
C LYS A 111 12.98 -30.67 -2.72
N ILE A 112 13.23 -31.19 -3.92
CA ILE A 112 12.28 -32.04 -4.62
C ILE A 112 12.36 -33.43 -4.01
N THR A 113 11.36 -33.82 -3.23
CA THR A 113 11.20 -35.20 -2.77
C THR A 113 10.39 -35.97 -3.81
N VAL A 114 11.00 -36.99 -4.40
CA VAL A 114 10.28 -37.93 -5.27
C VAL A 114 9.32 -38.72 -4.40
N ALA A 115 8.02 -38.46 -4.56
CA ALA A 115 6.99 -39.24 -3.89
C ALA A 115 7.14 -40.71 -4.31
N LYS A 116 7.39 -41.60 -3.33
CA LYS A 116 7.36 -43.05 -3.59
C LYS A 116 6.00 -43.38 -4.20
N PRO A 117 5.95 -44.20 -5.28
CA PRO A 117 4.68 -44.58 -5.88
C PRO A 117 3.82 -45.22 -4.79
N LYS A 118 2.62 -44.66 -4.56
CA LYS A 118 1.62 -45.29 -3.69
C LYS A 118 1.40 -46.70 -4.22
N LYS A 119 1.85 -47.73 -3.48
CA LYS A 119 1.39 -49.11 -3.74
C LYS A 119 -0.14 -49.03 -3.73
N LYS A 120 -0.77 -49.38 -4.85
CA LYS A 120 -2.23 -49.50 -4.93
C LYS A 120 -2.63 -50.54 -3.89
N ALA A 121 -3.11 -50.09 -2.73
CA ALA A 121 -3.84 -50.95 -1.83
C ALA A 121 -5.14 -51.32 -2.54
N GLU A 122 -5.30 -52.61 -2.78
CA GLU A 122 -6.49 -53.21 -3.35
C GLU A 122 -7.72 -52.77 -2.57
N LYS A 123 -8.74 -52.31 -3.29
CA LYS A 123 -10.03 -51.93 -2.72
C LYS A 123 -10.72 -53.19 -2.20
N SER A 124 -10.73 -53.40 -0.89
CA SER A 124 -11.81 -54.18 -0.27
C SER A 124 -12.98 -53.23 0.00
N ASN A 125 -13.98 -53.29 -0.89
CA ASN A 125 -15.29 -52.68 -0.66
C ASN A 125 -15.88 -53.20 0.65
N GLN A 126 -16.12 -52.32 1.62
CA GLN A 126 -17.22 -52.50 2.57
C GLN A 126 -17.99 -51.18 2.67
N VAL A 127 -19.21 -51.25 2.14
CA VAL A 127 -20.25 -50.24 2.21
C VAL A 127 -20.72 -50.17 3.67
N VAL A 128 -20.71 -48.98 4.26
CA VAL A 128 -21.47 -48.70 5.50
C VAL A 128 -22.25 -47.40 5.30
N PRO A 129 -23.54 -47.33 5.65
CA PRO A 129 -24.48 -46.35 5.14
C PRO A 129 -24.29 -44.96 5.77
N LYS A 130 -24.56 -43.90 4.99
CA LYS A 130 -24.73 -42.53 5.51
C LYS A 130 -26.02 -42.45 6.32
N THR A 131 -25.92 -42.17 7.61
CA THR A 131 -27.03 -41.59 8.38
C THR A 131 -26.72 -40.12 8.65
N LEU A 132 -27.63 -39.24 8.23
CA LEU A 132 -27.60 -37.82 8.55
C LEU A 132 -27.67 -37.62 10.08
N PRO A 133 -27.03 -36.58 10.64
CA PRO A 133 -27.24 -36.22 12.03
C PRO A 133 -28.67 -35.66 12.18
N ASN A 134 -29.51 -36.38 12.91
CA ASN A 134 -30.79 -35.87 13.36
C ASN A 134 -30.57 -34.81 14.45
N GLU A 135 -31.37 -33.76 14.34
CA GLU A 135 -31.67 -32.79 15.38
C GLU A 135 -32.10 -33.52 16.65
N ASP A 136 -31.55 -33.14 17.80
CA ASP A 136 -32.21 -33.37 19.08
C ASP A 136 -32.02 -32.13 19.96
N CYS A 137 -33.14 -31.40 20.08
CA CYS A 137 -33.46 -30.51 21.17
C CYS A 137 -33.29 -31.24 22.50
N ILE A 138 -32.73 -30.56 23.52
CA ILE A 138 -33.06 -30.86 24.91
C ILE A 138 -33.39 -29.53 25.59
N GLU A 139 -34.67 -29.41 25.94
CA GLU A 139 -35.23 -28.46 26.90
C GLU A 139 -34.77 -28.82 28.33
N ALA A 140 -34.50 -27.79 29.13
CA ALA A 140 -34.91 -27.67 30.54
C ALA A 140 -34.73 -26.20 30.98
#